data_AF-A0A0K8UM16-F1
#
_entry.id   AF-A0A0K8UM16-F1
#
_cell.length_a   1.000
_cell.length_b   1.000
_cell.length_c   1.000
_cell.angle_alpha   90.00
_cell.angle_beta   90.00
_cell.angle_gamma   90.00
#
_symmetry.space_group_name_H-M   'P 1'
#
loop_
_entity.id
_entity.type
_entity.pdbx_description
1 polymer ?
#
loop_
_entity_poly.entity_id
_entity_poly.type
_entity_poly.pdbx_seq_one_letter_code
_entity_poly.pdbx_strand_id
1 'polypeptide(L)'
;MSGLTLPHIFLKRNFSDRLLNAYNKNILNLHRANMDIQFILDANACCSYIINYIKKSNRGVSTLLRQAMEEINDGNFSIKRKLQHIGNKFVNGSEISAPEAAYNILGLHLSEATNGEIFINTSHPNNQVRILKPRRELNALQENSTNIYVPSALDHYSQRPDQF
;
A
#
# COMPACT_ATOMS: atom_id res chain seq x y z
N MET A 1 -5.79 9.12 30.23
CA MET A 1 -6.47 7.94 30.83
C MET A 1 -6.55 6.90 29.73
N SER A 2 -6.00 5.70 29.77
CA SER A 2 -5.36 4.86 30.80
C SER A 2 -4.32 4.02 30.05
N GLY A 3 -3.07 4.01 30.51
CA GLY A 3 -2.04 3.14 29.95
C GLY A 3 -2.41 1.69 30.18
N LEU A 4 -2.97 1.04 29.16
CA LEU A 4 -3.21 -0.40 29.17
C LEU A 4 -1.83 -1.07 29.18
N THR A 5 -1.39 -1.52 30.35
CA THR A 5 -0.33 -2.52 30.48
C THR A 5 -0.87 -3.81 29.88
N LEU A 6 -0.74 -3.94 28.55
CA LEU A 6 -1.02 -5.20 27.88
C LEU A 6 -0.13 -6.27 28.52
N PRO A 7 -0.69 -7.44 28.87
CA PRO A 7 0.10 -8.53 29.40
C PRO A 7 1.18 -8.89 28.38
N HIS A 8 2.40 -9.15 28.84
CA HIS A 8 3.51 -9.59 27.99
C HIS A 8 3.99 -10.95 28.49
N ILE A 9 4.02 -11.94 27.59
CA ILE A 9 4.44 -13.30 27.92
C ILE A 9 5.90 -13.48 27.55
N PHE A 10 6.71 -13.80 28.55
CA PHE A 10 8.10 -14.23 28.34
C PHE A 10 8.17 -15.75 28.36
N LEU A 11 8.56 -16.34 27.22
CA LEU A 11 8.80 -17.78 27.14
C LEU A 11 10.14 -18.11 27.81
N LYS A 12 10.18 -19.19 28.59
CA LYS A 12 11.43 -19.72 29.15
C LYS A 12 12.33 -20.21 28.00
N ARG A 13 13.50 -19.58 27.82
CA ARG A 13 14.47 -19.90 26.76
C ARG A 13 15.89 -19.87 27.30
N ASN A 14 16.77 -20.68 26.73
CA ASN A 14 18.22 -20.56 26.96
C ASN A 14 18.84 -19.63 25.90
N PHE A 15 20.06 -19.15 26.15
CA PHE A 15 20.77 -18.29 25.19
C PHE A 15 21.02 -18.97 23.83
N SER A 16 21.21 -20.30 23.85
CA SER A 16 21.31 -21.13 22.64
C SER A 16 20.06 -21.08 21.75
N ASP A 17 18.89 -20.78 22.33
CA ASP A 17 17.60 -20.91 21.68
C ASP A 17 17.15 -19.61 20.99
N ARG A 18 18.04 -18.60 20.91
CA ARG A 18 17.68 -17.26 20.41
C ARG A 18 17.18 -17.23 18.96
N LEU A 19 17.60 -18.20 18.14
CA LEU A 19 17.20 -18.35 16.75
C LEU A 19 16.05 -19.34 16.56
N LEU A 20 15.50 -19.88 17.65
CA LEU A 20 14.37 -20.79 17.62
C LEU A 20 13.07 -20.03 17.86
N ASN A 21 12.13 -20.22 16.95
CA ASN A 21 10.77 -19.74 17.12
C ASN A 21 10.06 -20.51 18.25
N ALA A 22 8.97 -19.94 18.76
CA ALA A 22 8.15 -20.61 19.74
C ALA A 22 7.46 -21.84 19.10
N TYR A 23 7.59 -23.00 19.75
CA TYR A 23 7.11 -24.25 19.21
C TYR A 23 6.53 -25.16 20.30
N ASN A 24 5.70 -26.12 19.89
CA ASN A 24 5.18 -27.16 20.76
C ASN A 24 5.93 -28.47 20.47
N LYS A 25 6.54 -29.08 21.49
CA LYS A 25 7.34 -30.31 21.34
C LYS A 25 6.55 -31.49 20.75
N ASN A 26 5.30 -31.65 21.18
CA ASN A 26 4.45 -32.74 20.69
C ASN A 26 4.10 -32.53 19.22
N ILE A 27 3.75 -31.30 18.84
CA ILE A 27 3.48 -30.95 17.44
C ILE A 27 4.74 -31.10 16.59
N LEU A 28 5.91 -30.68 17.10
CA LEU A 28 7.18 -30.84 16.38
C LEU A 28 7.47 -32.31 16.06
N ASN A 29 7.27 -33.21 17.02
CA ASN A 29 7.50 -34.63 16.84
C ASN A 29 6.57 -35.25 15.77
N LEU A 30 5.32 -34.79 15.71
CA LEU A 30 4.31 -35.29 14.78
C LEU A 30 4.46 -34.68 13.37
N HIS A 31 4.60 -33.35 13.28
CA HIS A 31 4.54 -32.60 12.04
C HIS A 31 5.93 -32.32 11.44
N ARG A 32 6.97 -32.21 12.26
CA ARG A 32 8.37 -31.97 11.84
C ARG A 32 8.55 -30.75 10.91
N ALA A 33 7.77 -29.69 11.11
CA ALA A 33 7.88 -28.44 10.36
C ALA A 33 8.18 -27.25 11.29
N ASN A 34 8.63 -26.16 10.68
CA ASN A 34 8.83 -24.90 11.40
C ASN A 34 7.51 -24.40 11.99
N MET A 35 7.57 -23.85 13.21
CA MET A 35 6.42 -23.32 13.94
C MET A 35 6.72 -21.92 14.43
N ASP A 36 5.69 -21.10 14.59
CA ASP A 36 5.75 -19.80 15.24
C ASP A 36 4.47 -19.61 16.05
N ILE A 37 4.44 -20.23 17.23
CA ILE A 37 3.25 -20.28 18.10
C ILE A 37 3.28 -19.13 19.08
N GLN A 38 2.23 -18.32 19.09
CA GLN A 38 2.10 -17.18 20.00
C GLN A 38 0.77 -17.26 20.75
N PHE A 39 0.76 -16.82 22.00
CA PHE A 39 -0.45 -16.69 22.79
C PHE A 39 -1.27 -15.50 22.30
N ILE A 40 -2.59 -15.66 22.22
CA ILE A 40 -3.50 -14.57 21.88
C ILE A 40 -3.78 -13.77 23.16
N LEU A 41 -3.23 -12.56 23.22
CA LEU A 41 -3.38 -11.64 24.35
C LEU A 41 -4.41 -10.54 24.09
N ASP A 42 -4.74 -10.32 22.81
CA ASP A 42 -5.76 -9.39 22.34
C ASP A 42 -6.47 -10.01 21.13
N ALA A 43 -7.80 -10.13 21.23
CA ALA A 43 -8.64 -10.67 20.18
C ALA A 43 -8.63 -9.78 18.92
N ASN A 44 -8.56 -8.45 19.09
CA ASN A 44 -8.51 -7.53 17.96
C ASN A 44 -7.19 -7.69 17.19
N ALA A 45 -6.06 -7.73 17.90
CA ALA A 45 -4.76 -8.01 17.28
C ALA A 45 -4.74 -9.36 16.54
N CYS A 46 -5.39 -10.39 17.08
CA CYS A 46 -5.55 -11.68 16.40
C CYS A 46 -6.38 -11.56 15.11
N CYS A 47 -7.54 -10.90 15.16
CA CYS A 47 -8.36 -10.65 13.98
C CYS A 47 -7.58 -9.86 12.92
N SER A 48 -6.88 -8.79 13.30
CA SER A 48 -6.02 -8.01 12.40
C SER A 48 -4.92 -8.88 11.78
N TYR A 49 -4.27 -9.75 12.56
CA TYR A 49 -3.25 -10.66 12.05
C TYR A 49 -3.82 -11.64 11.00
N ILE A 50 -4.98 -12.25 11.29
CA ILE A 50 -5.65 -13.16 10.35
C ILE A 50 -6.00 -12.42 9.06
N ILE A 51 -6.60 -11.23 9.16
CA ILE A 51 -6.94 -10.39 8.01
C ILE A 51 -5.69 -10.06 7.20
N ASN A 52 -4.58 -9.68 7.85
CA ASN A 52 -3.32 -9.40 7.17
C ASN A 52 -2.76 -10.63 6.45
N TYR A 53 -2.91 -11.82 7.05
CA TYR A 53 -2.46 -13.06 6.42
C TYR A 53 -3.33 -13.43 5.22
N ILE A 54 -4.65 -13.26 5.30
CA ILE A 54 -5.56 -13.42 4.16
C ILE A 54 -5.18 -12.43 3.06
N LYS A 55 -4.98 -11.15 3.41
CA LYS A 55 -4.53 -10.11 2.45
C LYS A 55 -3.16 -10.38 1.85
N LYS A 56 -2.34 -11.26 2.44
CA LYS A 56 -1.03 -11.64 1.89
C LYS A 56 -1.14 -12.39 0.55
N SER A 57 -2.26 -13.06 0.27
CA SER A 57 -2.50 -13.69 -1.05
C SER A 57 -2.72 -12.65 -2.16
N ASN A 58 -3.19 -11.44 -1.83
CA ASN A 58 -3.45 -10.36 -2.79
C ASN A 58 -2.17 -9.74 -3.42
N ARG A 59 -0.99 -10.35 -3.21
CA ARG A 59 0.26 -9.98 -3.89
C ARG A 59 0.17 -10.08 -5.42
N GLY A 60 -0.76 -10.88 -5.96
CA GLY A 60 -0.97 -11.02 -7.41
C GLY A 60 -1.54 -9.77 -8.09
N VAL A 61 -2.19 -8.88 -7.32
CA VAL A 61 -2.82 -7.66 -7.85
C VAL A 61 -1.80 -6.73 -8.51
N SER A 62 -0.60 -6.60 -7.94
CA SER A 62 0.46 -5.77 -8.53
C SER A 62 0.94 -6.31 -9.87
N THR A 63 1.06 -7.63 -10.00
CA THR A 63 1.45 -8.28 -11.26
C THR A 63 0.36 -8.10 -12.31
N LEU A 64 -0.90 -8.25 -11.91
CA LEU A 64 -2.05 -8.07 -12.78
C LEU A 64 -2.16 -6.63 -13.30
N LEU A 65 -1.96 -5.63 -12.44
CA LEU A 65 -1.94 -4.22 -12.84
C LEU A 65 -0.80 -3.92 -13.81
N ARG A 66 0.38 -4.51 -13.60
CA ARG A 66 1.52 -4.37 -14.51
C ARG A 66 1.21 -4.96 -15.89
N GLN A 67 0.63 -6.17 -15.94
CA GLN A 67 0.20 -6.79 -17.20
C GLN A 67 -0.86 -5.95 -17.92
N ALA A 68 -1.84 -5.42 -17.18
CA ALA A 68 -2.86 -4.54 -17.76
C ALA A 68 -2.23 -3.26 -18.36
N MET A 69 -1.17 -2.73 -17.76
CA MET A 69 -0.43 -1.59 -18.33
C MET A 69 0.37 -1.96 -19.58
N GLU A 70 1.00 -3.13 -19.61
CA GLU A 70 1.72 -3.66 -20.78
C GLU A 70 0.74 -3.84 -21.97
N GLU A 71 -0.44 -4.46 -21.75
CA GLU A 71 -1.49 -4.64 -22.77
C GLU A 71 -1.99 -3.33 -23.41
N ILE A 72 -2.01 -2.24 -22.64
CA ILE A 72 -2.51 -0.93 -23.11
C ILE A 72 -1.43 -0.16 -23.89
N ASN A 73 -0.16 -0.39 -23.60
CA ASN A 73 0.94 0.32 -24.25
C ASN A 73 1.12 -0.07 -25.72
N ASP A 74 0.55 -1.20 -26.12
CA ASP A 74 0.57 -1.68 -27.50
C ASP A 74 -0.52 -1.03 -28.39
N GLY A 75 -1.38 -0.15 -27.85
CA GLY A 75 -2.49 0.46 -28.57
C GLY A 75 -2.66 1.98 -28.37
N ASN A 76 -3.24 2.65 -29.38
CA ASN A 76 -3.58 4.08 -29.31
C ASN A 76 -4.92 4.31 -28.58
N PHE A 77 -4.98 3.96 -27.29
CA PHE A 77 -6.16 4.17 -26.46
C PHE A 77 -6.18 5.56 -25.83
N SER A 78 -7.37 6.18 -25.78
CA SER A 78 -7.57 7.40 -24.98
C SER A 78 -7.35 7.12 -23.49
N ILE A 79 -6.93 8.14 -22.73
CA ILE A 79 -6.67 8.03 -21.28
C ILE A 79 -7.85 7.39 -20.53
N LYS A 80 -9.09 7.77 -20.89
CA LYS A 80 -10.31 7.20 -20.32
C LYS A 80 -10.39 5.68 -20.53
N ARG A 81 -10.11 5.20 -21.75
CA ARG A 81 -10.13 3.76 -22.06
C ARG A 81 -9.00 3.02 -21.35
N LYS A 82 -7.81 3.63 -21.24
CA LYS A 82 -6.70 3.08 -20.45
C LYS A 82 -7.12 2.84 -19.00
N LEU A 83 -7.73 3.85 -18.38
CA LEU A 83 -8.18 3.77 -16.98
C LEU A 83 -9.30 2.73 -16.80
N GLN A 84 -10.26 2.67 -17.73
CA GLN A 84 -11.32 1.66 -17.73
C GLN A 84 -10.75 0.24 -17.83
N HIS A 85 -9.76 0.01 -18.69
CA HIS A 85 -9.12 -1.31 -18.84
C HIS A 85 -8.41 -1.74 -17.56
N ILE A 86 -7.60 -0.85 -16.96
CA ILE A 86 -6.92 -1.10 -15.69
C ILE A 86 -7.94 -1.37 -14.57
N GLY A 87 -8.97 -0.54 -14.46
CA GLY A 87 -10.02 -0.69 -13.45
C GLY A 87 -10.77 -2.01 -13.60
N ASN A 88 -11.16 -2.38 -14.83
CA ASN A 88 -11.84 -3.64 -15.09
C ASN A 88 -10.96 -4.84 -14.75
N LYS A 89 -9.68 -4.83 -15.14
CA LYS A 89 -8.74 -5.91 -14.79
C LYS A 89 -8.59 -6.01 -13.28
N PHE A 90 -8.43 -4.89 -12.59
CA PHE A 90 -8.31 -4.85 -11.13
C PHE A 90 -9.54 -5.43 -10.43
N VAL A 91 -10.74 -4.96 -10.77
CA VAL A 91 -12.00 -5.43 -10.14
C VAL A 91 -12.22 -6.92 -10.39
N ASN A 92 -12.01 -7.39 -11.62
CA ASN A 92 -12.21 -8.80 -11.96
C ASN A 92 -11.13 -9.73 -11.40
N GLY A 93 -9.92 -9.20 -11.15
CA GLY A 93 -8.80 -9.96 -10.61
C GLY A 93 -8.62 -9.85 -9.10
N SER A 94 -9.45 -9.06 -8.42
CA SER A 94 -9.39 -8.88 -6.96
C SER A 94 -10.40 -9.79 -6.28
N GLU A 95 -9.94 -10.55 -5.29
CA GLU A 95 -10.81 -11.27 -4.37
C GLU A 95 -11.26 -10.31 -3.25
N ILE A 96 -12.56 -10.06 -3.19
CA ILE A 96 -13.18 -9.18 -2.19
C ILE A 96 -14.34 -9.90 -1.51
N SER A 97 -14.61 -9.55 -0.25
CA SER A 97 -15.76 -10.08 0.48
C SER A 97 -17.09 -9.52 -0.05
N ALA A 98 -18.20 -10.23 0.21
CA ALA A 98 -19.52 -9.76 -0.22
C ALA A 98 -19.89 -8.35 0.30
N PRO A 99 -19.59 -7.97 1.56
CA PRO A 99 -19.79 -6.60 2.03
C PRO A 99 -18.93 -5.57 1.29
N GLU A 100 -17.64 -5.85 1.05
CA GLU A 100 -16.77 -4.95 0.29
C GLU A 100 -17.24 -4.78 -1.17
N ALA A 101 -17.77 -5.85 -1.78
CA ALA A 101 -18.38 -5.78 -3.11
C ALA A 101 -19.62 -4.87 -3.14
N ALA A 102 -20.50 -4.99 -2.14
CA ALA A 102 -21.66 -4.11 -2.02
C ALA A 102 -21.26 -2.63 -1.89
N TYR A 103 -20.25 -2.34 -1.06
CA TYR A 103 -19.71 -0.99 -0.91
C TYR A 103 -19.16 -0.45 -2.23
N ASN A 104 -18.38 -1.24 -2.96
CA ASN A 104 -17.84 -0.84 -4.27
C ASN A 104 -18.94 -0.56 -5.30
N ILE A 105 -19.97 -1.42 -5.40
CA ILE A 105 -21.09 -1.26 -6.35
C ILE A 105 -21.92 -0.01 -6.03
N LEU A 106 -22.13 0.27 -4.74
CA LEU A 106 -22.90 1.42 -4.26
C LEU A 106 -22.09 2.73 -4.26
N GLY A 107 -20.79 2.68 -4.57
CA GLY A 107 -19.91 3.84 -4.51
C GLY A 107 -19.70 4.38 -3.09
N LEU A 108 -19.76 3.50 -2.09
CA LEU A 108 -19.55 3.85 -0.69
C LEU A 108 -18.06 3.79 -0.34
N HIS A 109 -17.65 4.61 0.63
CA HIS A 109 -16.27 4.63 1.13
C HIS A 109 -15.97 3.33 1.89
N LEU A 110 -14.95 2.58 1.46
CA LEU A 110 -14.48 1.36 2.12
C LEU A 110 -13.75 1.62 3.44
N SER A 111 -13.18 2.82 3.60
CA SER A 111 -12.49 3.26 4.80
C SER A 111 -12.59 4.77 4.88
N GLU A 112 -12.72 5.28 6.10
CA GLU A 112 -12.61 6.70 6.40
C GLU A 112 -11.39 6.91 7.29
N ALA A 113 -10.65 7.99 7.04
CA ALA A 113 -9.52 8.41 7.85
C ALA A 113 -9.68 9.90 8.15
N THR A 114 -9.32 10.30 9.37
CA THR A 114 -9.31 11.72 9.77
C THR A 114 -8.17 12.49 9.13
N ASN A 115 -7.11 11.78 8.73
CA ASN A 115 -5.95 12.36 8.06
C ASN A 115 -6.01 12.07 6.57
N GLY A 116 -5.75 13.08 5.75
CA GLY A 116 -5.57 12.91 4.31
C GLY A 116 -4.25 12.22 4.00
N GLU A 117 -4.25 11.33 3.01
CA GLU A 117 -3.04 10.73 2.45
C GLU A 117 -2.60 11.51 1.21
N ILE A 118 -1.31 11.86 1.13
CA ILE A 118 -0.70 12.46 -0.05
C ILE A 118 0.34 11.51 -0.64
N PHE A 119 0.25 11.27 -1.95
CA PHE A 119 1.27 10.50 -2.65
C PHE A 119 2.50 11.38 -2.90
N ILE A 120 3.67 10.95 -2.40
CA ILE A 120 4.96 11.59 -2.66
C ILE A 120 5.72 10.71 -3.67
N ASN A 121 5.90 11.21 -4.89
CA ASN A 121 6.62 10.48 -5.92
C ASN A 121 8.14 10.50 -5.65
N THR A 122 8.70 9.43 -5.10
CA THR A 122 10.14 9.30 -4.81
C THR A 122 10.95 8.68 -5.96
N SER A 123 10.41 8.65 -7.18
CA SER A 123 11.14 8.14 -8.36
C SER A 123 12.35 9.01 -8.68
N HIS A 124 13.35 8.44 -9.38
CA HIS A 124 14.50 9.20 -9.85
C HIS A 124 14.06 10.45 -10.64
N PRO A 125 14.69 11.63 -10.49
CA PRO A 125 14.23 12.89 -11.07
C PRO A 125 13.91 12.83 -12.58
N ASN A 126 14.71 12.07 -13.33
CA ASN A 126 14.54 11.90 -14.78
C ASN A 126 13.32 11.03 -15.17
N ASN A 127 12.81 10.21 -14.25
CA ASN A 127 11.68 9.30 -14.47
C ASN A 127 10.42 9.76 -13.72
N GLN A 128 10.49 10.91 -13.04
CA GLN A 128 9.43 11.39 -12.18
C GLN A 128 8.30 11.98 -13.03
N VAL A 129 7.12 11.39 -12.95
CA VAL A 129 5.91 11.96 -13.55
C VAL A 129 5.57 13.27 -12.81
N ARG A 130 5.49 14.38 -13.55
CA ARG A 130 5.10 15.70 -13.06
C ARG A 130 3.79 16.15 -13.67
N ILE A 131 3.05 16.96 -12.93
CA ILE A 131 1.77 17.52 -13.37
C ILE A 131 2.04 18.87 -14.03
N LEU A 132 1.50 19.07 -15.23
CA LEU A 132 1.55 20.36 -15.91
C LEU A 132 0.65 21.38 -15.21
N LYS A 133 1.06 22.64 -15.20
CA LYS A 133 0.21 23.73 -14.71
C LYS A 133 -1.09 23.83 -15.51
N PRO A 134 -2.17 24.34 -14.92
CA PRO A 134 -3.40 24.62 -15.65
C PRO A 134 -3.14 25.49 -16.89
N ARG A 135 -3.92 25.26 -17.95
CA ARG A 135 -3.73 25.94 -19.25
C ARG A 135 -3.75 27.47 -19.13
N ARG A 136 -4.55 28.01 -18.21
CA ARG A 136 -4.59 29.44 -17.89
C ARG A 136 -3.24 29.96 -17.39
N GLU A 137 -2.57 29.23 -16.50
CA GLU A 137 -1.27 29.62 -15.97
C GLU A 137 -0.19 29.45 -17.03
N LEU A 138 -0.22 28.35 -17.80
CA LEU A 138 0.72 28.12 -18.89
C LEU A 138 0.68 29.25 -19.93
N ASN A 139 -0.51 29.71 -20.32
CA ASN A 139 -0.68 30.80 -21.28
C ASN A 139 -0.18 32.16 -20.76
N ALA A 140 -0.06 32.32 -19.44
CA ALA A 140 0.44 33.54 -18.82
C ALA A 140 1.98 33.52 -18.62
N LEU A 141 2.64 32.38 -18.91
CA LEU A 141 4.09 32.29 -18.86
C LEU A 141 4.72 32.99 -20.07
N GLN A 142 5.96 33.45 -19.89
CA GLN A 142 6.79 33.93 -20.99
C GLN A 142 7.07 32.78 -21.98
N GLU A 143 7.19 33.10 -23.27
CA GLU A 143 7.34 32.09 -24.35
C GLU A 143 8.53 31.14 -24.14
N ASN A 144 9.58 31.58 -23.45
CA ASN A 144 10.79 30.81 -23.14
C ASN A 144 10.84 30.21 -21.72
N SER A 145 9.74 30.29 -20.97
CA SER A 145 9.69 29.78 -19.60
C SER A 145 9.67 28.24 -19.55
N THR A 146 10.62 27.65 -18.84
CA THR A 146 10.68 26.20 -18.58
C THR A 146 9.87 25.77 -17.36
N ASN A 147 9.30 26.72 -16.61
CA ASN A 147 8.53 26.47 -15.38
C ASN A 147 7.07 26.09 -15.69
N ILE A 148 6.88 24.96 -16.38
CA ILE A 148 5.58 24.49 -16.86
C ILE A 148 4.89 23.48 -15.91
N TYR A 149 5.58 23.04 -14.86
CA TYR A 149 5.09 22.02 -13.93
C TYR A 149 4.59 22.63 -12.62
N VAL A 150 3.58 22.00 -12.02
CA VAL A 150 3.13 22.32 -10.66
C VAL A 150 4.23 21.93 -9.67
N PRO A 151 4.63 22.80 -8.73
CA PRO A 151 5.63 22.47 -7.71
C PRO A 151 5.20 21.25 -6.89
N SER A 152 6.08 20.25 -6.81
CA SER A 152 5.86 19.09 -5.95
C SER A 152 6.31 19.35 -4.51
N ALA A 153 5.89 18.49 -3.57
CA ALA A 153 6.40 18.53 -2.20
C ALA A 153 7.93 18.44 -2.17
N LEU A 154 8.54 17.64 -3.06
CA LEU A 154 9.98 17.50 -3.16
C LEU A 154 10.66 18.77 -3.68
N ASP A 155 10.07 19.46 -4.65
CA ASP A 155 10.61 20.72 -5.15
C ASP A 155 10.61 21.78 -4.03
N HIS A 156 9.54 21.83 -3.23
CA HIS A 156 9.46 22.70 -2.06
C HIS A 156 10.56 22.41 -1.03
N TYR A 157 10.78 21.14 -0.67
CA TYR A 157 11.83 20.77 0.26
C TYR A 157 13.24 20.99 -0.30
N SER A 158 13.44 20.84 -1.61
CA SER A 158 14.74 21.06 -2.27
C SER A 158 15.12 22.55 -2.32
N GLN A 159 14.15 23.45 -2.23
CA GLN A 159 14.33 24.90 -2.24
C GLN A 159 14.32 25.50 -0.83
N ARG A 160 14.38 24.66 0.21
CA ARG A 160 14.37 25.11 1.59
C ARG A 160 15.63 25.93 1.90
N PRO A 161 15.50 27.13 2.50
CA PRO A 161 16.67 27.90 2.92
C PRO A 161 17.50 27.15 3.98
N ASP A 162 18.82 27.25 3.89
CA ASP A 162 19.75 26.62 4.84
C ASP A 162 19.76 27.30 6.23
N GLN A 163 19.20 28.50 6.33
CA GLN A 163 19.05 29.24 7.59
C GLN A 163 17.62 29.80 7.69
N PHE A 164 17.06 29.71 8.90
CA PHE A 164 15.75 30.24 9.28
C PHE A 164 15.78 31.75 9.52
#